data_AF-A0A3E2YS18-F1
#
_entry.id   AF-A0A3E2YS18-F1
#
_cell.length_a   1.000
_cell.length_b   1.000
_cell.length_c   1.000
_cell.angle_alpha   90.00
_cell.angle_beta   90.00
_cell.angle_gamma   90.00
#
_symmetry.space_group_name_H-M   'P 1'
#
loop_
_entity.id
_entity.type
_entity.pdbx_description
1 polymer ?
#
loop_
_entity_poly.entity_id
_entity_poly.type
_entity_poly.pdbx_seq_one_letter_code
_entity_poly.pdbx_strand_id
1 'polypeptide(L)'
;MEQHPPSDLPAGWRGTDRAAGSAAAIADRPHGAGERFHRFRRGARVSERARLTPTRLLAYGGMELNTSTGRVRLYPEMRAVLLSGQQAEVLAVLIERAGEPCRSDEIAAAVPKGSCPPTMAQVGVIIANIRDKLGTHRVLTGAGGWWLDASDASCPPAWPGAISFGGIHLDLPRRQLWVSGRRSMIRLGWQEYLVLRALIEAQGMPRGRDEIWLSMPATARPARPSQVGVIVYRLRQRLGRESILTDGGGGGGGWRLAGRTEDAVLSAAASNVLLLDPATRRVGLPSRATSVPLSPQEAATLQVLIEARGVALSARDVFANTPTTVRPKSPSAVSTVVSRLRRKLGPDHIWTGRRGWWLGTPARVVGPIC
;
A
#
# COMPACT_ATOMS: atom_id res chain seq x y z
N MET A 1 38.09 -37.99 -62.94
CA MET A 1 36.67 -37.79 -62.60
C MET A 1 36.62 -36.64 -61.60
N GLU A 2 36.65 -35.37 -62.01
CA GLU A 2 35.63 -34.63 -62.81
C GLU A 2 34.47 -34.16 -61.91
N GLN A 3 33.98 -32.90 -61.96
CA GLN A 3 34.26 -31.76 -62.85
C GLN A 3 34.08 -30.41 -62.11
N HIS A 4 34.71 -29.35 -62.64
CA HIS A 4 34.46 -27.90 -62.44
C HIS A 4 34.06 -27.32 -63.83
N PRO A 5 33.72 -26.01 -64.00
CA PRO A 5 32.99 -25.04 -63.17
C PRO A 5 31.73 -24.54 -63.97
N PRO A 6 31.52 -23.28 -64.43
CA PRO A 6 31.54 -21.93 -63.81
C PRO A 6 30.23 -21.10 -64.01
N SER A 7 30.25 -19.82 -63.58
CA SER A 7 29.50 -18.65 -64.14
C SER A 7 27.97 -18.53 -63.84
N ASP A 8 27.37 -17.34 -63.67
CA ASP A 8 27.70 -16.00 -64.22
C ASP A 8 27.86 -14.84 -63.20
N LEU A 9 28.71 -13.88 -63.58
CA LEU A 9 28.67 -12.45 -63.21
C LEU A 9 28.37 -11.65 -64.49
N PRO A 10 27.83 -10.43 -64.39
CA PRO A 10 28.66 -9.26 -64.73
C PRO A 10 28.68 -8.20 -63.61
N ALA A 11 29.85 -7.70 -63.21
CA ALA A 11 30.50 -6.48 -63.73
C ALA A 11 29.74 -5.19 -63.34
N GLY A 12 30.21 -4.42 -62.36
CA GLY A 12 31.31 -3.44 -62.47
C GLY A 12 30.76 -2.11 -61.92
N TRP A 13 31.51 -1.17 -61.35
CA TRP A 13 32.89 -0.76 -61.58
C TRP A 13 33.60 -0.38 -60.28
N ARG A 14 34.93 -0.56 -60.23
CA ARG A 14 35.80 0.16 -59.29
C ARG A 14 36.35 1.41 -59.97
N GLY A 15 36.57 2.46 -59.18
CA GLY A 15 37.46 3.57 -59.52
C GLY A 15 38.22 4.00 -58.27
N THR A 16 39.52 3.67 -58.20
CA THR A 16 40.46 4.18 -57.21
C THR A 16 41.45 5.14 -57.89
N ASP A 17 42.24 5.83 -57.06
CA ASP A 17 43.52 6.49 -57.38
C ASP A 17 43.51 7.92 -57.93
N ARG A 18 43.68 8.88 -57.00
CA ARG A 18 44.85 9.79 -56.92
C ARG A 18 44.72 10.65 -55.64
N ALA A 19 45.66 10.59 -54.69
CA ALA A 19 47.05 11.10 -54.69
C ALA A 19 47.13 12.54 -54.13
N ALA A 20 48.13 12.77 -53.27
CA ALA A 20 48.28 13.97 -52.45
C ALA A 20 48.89 15.17 -53.19
N GLY A 21 48.70 16.38 -52.64
CA GLY A 21 49.41 17.60 -53.07
C GLY A 21 49.01 18.81 -52.22
N SER A 22 49.99 19.48 -51.59
CA SER A 22 49.79 20.60 -50.66
C SER A 22 50.12 21.97 -51.29
N ALA A 23 49.35 23.01 -50.96
CA ALA A 23 49.76 24.42 -50.83
C ALA A 23 48.59 25.19 -50.16
N ALA A 24 48.66 25.91 -49.03
CA ALA A 24 49.64 26.84 -48.43
C ALA A 24 49.32 28.34 -48.67
N ALA A 25 48.54 28.94 -47.76
CA ALA A 25 48.50 30.36 -47.34
C ALA A 25 47.62 30.42 -46.05
N ILE A 26 48.02 30.86 -44.85
CA ILE A 26 48.75 32.08 -44.40
C ILE A 26 47.90 33.33 -44.67
N ALA A 27 47.48 34.19 -43.73
CA ALA A 27 47.74 34.37 -42.27
C ALA A 27 46.38 34.58 -41.51
N ASP A 28 46.25 34.91 -40.21
CA ASP A 28 47.19 35.47 -39.22
C ASP A 28 46.76 35.16 -37.75
N ARG A 29 47.71 35.18 -36.81
CA ARG A 29 47.52 35.08 -35.35
C ARG A 29 48.71 35.69 -34.58
N PRO A 30 48.46 36.63 -33.65
CA PRO A 30 49.13 36.66 -32.34
C PRO A 30 48.37 35.71 -31.38
N HIS A 31 48.93 34.72 -30.66
CA HIS A 31 50.10 34.68 -29.75
C HIS A 31 50.05 35.79 -28.68
N GLY A 32 50.07 35.53 -27.37
CA GLY A 32 50.01 34.32 -26.51
C GLY A 32 49.62 34.82 -25.09
N ALA A 33 49.75 34.15 -23.95
CA ALA A 33 50.04 32.77 -23.52
C ALA A 33 49.59 32.70 -22.03
N GLY A 34 49.47 31.51 -21.41
CA GLY A 34 49.27 31.40 -19.95
C GLY A 34 48.25 30.35 -19.52
N GLU A 35 48.66 29.44 -18.63
CA GLU A 35 47.92 28.25 -18.29
C GLU A 35 47.04 28.36 -17.02
N ARG A 36 45.89 27.65 -17.09
CA ARG A 36 45.29 26.80 -16.04
C ARG A 36 44.80 27.36 -14.68
N PHE A 37 43.50 27.08 -14.50
CA PHE A 37 42.81 26.53 -13.33
C PHE A 37 42.03 27.42 -12.32
N HIS A 38 40.71 27.14 -12.36
CA HIS A 38 39.76 26.99 -11.23
C HIS A 38 38.81 28.12 -10.78
N ARG A 39 37.52 27.84 -11.08
CA ARG A 39 36.29 27.92 -10.23
C ARG A 39 35.28 29.07 -10.41
N PHE A 40 34.08 28.63 -10.83
CA PHE A 40 32.73 29.12 -10.51
C PHE A 40 32.37 30.60 -10.75
N ARG A 41 31.77 30.86 -11.92
CA ARG A 41 30.88 32.01 -12.13
C ARG A 41 29.53 31.79 -11.40
N ARG A 42 29.13 32.76 -10.58
CA ARG A 42 27.72 33.00 -10.23
C ARG A 42 26.96 33.47 -11.48
N GLY A 43 25.65 33.20 -11.53
CA GLY A 43 24.72 33.97 -12.39
C GLY A 43 24.01 33.20 -13.49
N ALA A 44 23.26 32.15 -13.15
CA ALA A 44 22.14 31.72 -13.99
C ALA A 44 20.86 32.35 -13.42
N ARG A 45 20.26 33.31 -14.14
CA ARG A 45 18.90 33.79 -13.84
C ARG A 45 17.95 32.60 -13.99
N VAL A 46 17.28 32.20 -12.91
CA VAL A 46 16.23 31.19 -12.97
C VAL A 46 15.08 31.81 -13.77
N SER A 47 14.88 31.34 -15.01
CA SER A 47 13.83 31.87 -15.88
C SER A 47 12.46 31.66 -15.25
N GLU A 48 11.80 32.77 -14.95
CA GLU A 48 10.47 32.90 -14.34
C GLU A 48 9.31 32.35 -15.20
N ARG A 49 9.65 31.65 -16.29
CA ARG A 49 8.76 30.86 -17.16
C ARG A 49 8.57 29.41 -16.70
N ALA A 50 9.25 28.96 -15.65
CA ALA A 50 8.95 27.68 -14.97
C ALA A 50 7.65 27.75 -14.14
N ARG A 51 6.56 28.26 -14.75
CA ARG A 51 5.24 28.38 -14.10
C ARG A 51 4.50 27.04 -14.14
N LEU A 52 4.58 26.33 -13.02
CA LEU A 52 3.45 25.58 -12.45
C LEU A 52 2.82 24.49 -13.33
N THR A 53 3.61 23.50 -13.78
CA THR A 53 3.05 22.15 -13.92
C THR A 53 2.85 21.60 -12.51
N PRO A 54 1.62 21.23 -12.07
CA PRO A 54 1.42 20.71 -10.73
C PRO A 54 2.19 19.39 -10.55
N THR A 55 2.95 19.27 -9.47
CA THR A 55 3.69 18.03 -9.14
C THR A 55 2.70 16.87 -8.97
N ARG A 56 2.55 16.03 -9.98
CA ARG A 56 1.76 14.80 -9.90
C ARG A 56 2.62 13.69 -9.31
N LEU A 57 2.27 13.28 -8.10
CA LEU A 57 2.68 11.99 -7.53
C LEU A 57 1.66 10.95 -7.99
N LEU A 58 2.07 10.16 -8.98
CA LEU A 58 1.25 9.12 -9.61
C LEU A 58 1.72 7.75 -9.12
N ALA A 59 0.82 6.78 -8.99
CA ALA A 59 1.19 5.46 -8.48
C ALA A 59 0.31 4.32 -9.02
N TYR A 60 0.96 3.23 -9.43
CA TYR A 60 0.35 2.05 -10.01
C TYR A 60 1.24 0.82 -9.81
N GLY A 61 0.69 -0.39 -9.63
CA GLY A 61 1.45 -1.64 -9.82
C GLY A 61 2.71 -1.77 -8.96
N GLY A 62 2.68 -1.26 -7.72
CA GLY A 62 3.87 -1.22 -6.86
C GLY A 62 4.88 -0.13 -7.24
N MET A 63 4.50 0.87 -8.04
CA MET A 63 5.37 1.95 -8.51
C MET A 63 4.83 3.32 -8.08
N GLU A 64 5.73 4.23 -7.71
CA GLU A 64 5.43 5.63 -7.35
C GLU A 64 6.29 6.56 -8.21
N LEU A 65 5.66 7.29 -9.14
CA LEU A 65 6.29 8.27 -10.03
C LEU A 65 6.08 9.70 -9.50
N ASN A 66 7.17 10.43 -9.33
CA ASN A 66 7.15 11.88 -9.21
C ASN A 66 7.48 12.52 -10.57
N THR A 67 6.44 12.97 -11.28
CA THR A 67 6.54 13.60 -12.62
C THR A 67 7.52 14.76 -12.68
N SER A 68 7.51 15.67 -11.70
CA SER A 68 8.38 16.86 -11.70
C SER A 68 9.88 16.57 -11.47
N THR A 69 10.24 15.33 -11.11
CA THR A 69 11.64 14.91 -10.90
C THR A 69 12.06 13.71 -11.75
N GLY A 70 11.13 13.12 -12.53
CA GLY A 70 11.35 11.86 -13.24
C GLY A 70 11.66 10.66 -12.33
N ARG A 71 11.53 10.78 -11.00
CA ARG A 71 11.91 9.73 -10.06
C ARG A 71 10.78 8.74 -9.88
N VAL A 72 11.06 7.48 -10.22
CA VAL A 72 10.22 6.32 -9.92
C VAL A 72 10.79 5.60 -8.69
N ARG A 73 9.92 5.20 -7.77
CA ARG A 73 10.23 4.18 -6.74
C ARG A 73 9.50 2.89 -7.10
N LEU A 74 10.21 1.78 -7.05
CA LEU A 74 9.71 0.43 -7.29
C LEU A 74 9.57 -0.31 -5.95
N TYR A 75 8.45 -0.99 -5.79
CA TYR A 75 8.10 -1.83 -4.66
C TYR A 75 7.66 -3.20 -5.20
N PRO A 76 8.06 -4.31 -4.54
CA PRO A 76 8.66 -4.39 -3.21
C PRO A 76 10.19 -4.21 -3.14
N GLU A 77 10.90 -4.06 -4.26
CA GLU A 77 12.38 -4.07 -4.32
C GLU A 77 13.04 -2.85 -3.65
N MET A 78 12.26 -1.82 -3.30
CA MET A 78 12.72 -0.54 -2.73
C MET A 78 13.74 0.20 -3.62
N ARG A 79 13.79 -0.13 -4.92
CA ARG A 79 14.70 0.46 -5.91
C ARG A 79 14.18 1.82 -6.36
N ALA A 80 15.07 2.81 -6.48
CA ALA A 80 14.76 4.09 -7.10
C ALA A 80 15.37 4.14 -8.51
N VAL A 81 14.61 4.64 -9.48
CA VAL A 81 14.99 4.77 -10.89
C VAL A 81 14.74 6.20 -11.34
N LEU A 82 15.61 6.76 -12.18
CA LEU A 82 15.42 8.06 -12.81
C LEU A 82 15.04 7.89 -14.29
N LEU A 83 13.92 8.49 -14.65
CA LEU A 83 13.40 8.61 -16.01
C LEU A 83 13.72 10.01 -16.55
N SER A 84 13.89 10.12 -17.88
CA SER A 84 13.87 11.43 -18.54
C SER A 84 12.46 12.04 -18.48
N GLY A 85 12.31 13.34 -18.77
CA GLY A 85 10.99 13.99 -18.79
C GLY A 85 9.97 13.26 -19.66
N GLN A 86 10.33 12.95 -20.91
CA GLN A 86 9.45 12.19 -21.81
C GLN A 86 9.15 10.75 -21.32
N GLN A 87 10.13 10.06 -20.71
CA GLN A 87 9.89 8.75 -20.11
C GLN A 87 8.93 8.83 -18.91
N ALA A 88 9.04 9.89 -18.10
CA ALA A 88 8.16 10.13 -16.96
C ALA A 88 6.73 10.43 -17.42
N GLU A 89 6.53 11.26 -18.45
CA GLU A 89 5.20 11.57 -18.98
C GLU A 89 4.54 10.36 -19.69
N VAL A 90 5.30 9.56 -20.46
CA VAL A 90 4.77 8.30 -21.03
C VAL A 90 4.39 7.31 -19.93
N LEU A 91 5.19 7.18 -18.86
CA LEU A 91 4.81 6.36 -17.71
C LEU A 91 3.61 6.94 -16.96
N ALA A 92 3.48 8.27 -16.87
CA ALA A 92 2.33 8.93 -16.25
C ALA A 92 1.02 8.56 -16.96
N VAL A 93 1.00 8.59 -18.30
CA VAL A 93 -0.15 8.13 -19.09
C VAL A 93 -0.50 6.67 -18.79
N LEU A 94 0.50 5.77 -18.76
CA LEU A 94 0.28 4.35 -18.45
C LEU A 94 -0.22 4.11 -17.00
N ILE A 95 0.20 4.94 -16.03
CA ILE A 95 -0.31 4.93 -14.66
C ILE A 95 -1.76 5.42 -14.60
N GLU A 96 -2.06 6.55 -15.26
CA GLU A 96 -3.41 7.14 -15.30
C GLU A 96 -4.41 6.21 -16.00
N ARG A 97 -3.95 5.42 -16.99
CA ARG A 97 -4.72 4.36 -17.68
C ARG A 97 -4.87 3.04 -16.93
N ALA A 98 -4.41 2.98 -15.69
CA ALA A 98 -4.87 2.01 -14.71
C ALA A 98 -4.72 0.50 -15.05
N GLY A 99 -3.84 0.14 -15.99
CA GLY A 99 -3.61 -1.23 -16.47
C GLY A 99 -4.36 -1.62 -17.73
N GLU A 100 -5.08 -0.68 -18.36
CA GLU A 100 -5.69 -0.88 -19.67
C GLU A 100 -4.61 -0.83 -20.78
N PRO A 101 -4.66 -1.71 -21.79
CA PRO A 101 -3.78 -1.64 -22.96
C PRO A 101 -3.92 -0.30 -23.70
N CYS A 102 -2.80 0.38 -23.90
CA CYS A 102 -2.70 1.66 -24.59
C CYS A 102 -1.86 1.55 -25.86
N ARG A 103 -2.37 2.05 -26.98
CA ARG A 103 -1.69 2.07 -28.28
C ARG A 103 -0.75 3.27 -28.43
N SER A 104 0.16 3.22 -29.42
CA SER A 104 1.16 4.27 -29.66
C SER A 104 0.54 5.65 -29.93
N ASP A 105 -0.56 5.70 -30.68
CA ASP A 105 -1.34 6.89 -30.99
C ASP A 105 -2.03 7.46 -29.74
N GLU A 106 -2.67 6.61 -28.95
CA GLU A 106 -3.34 7.00 -27.70
C GLU A 106 -2.35 7.58 -26.68
N ILE A 107 -1.17 6.97 -26.55
CA ILE A 107 -0.10 7.46 -25.66
C ILE A 107 0.44 8.80 -26.17
N ALA A 108 0.76 8.90 -27.46
CA ALA A 108 1.27 10.15 -28.06
C ALA A 108 0.26 11.31 -27.95
N ALA A 109 -1.04 11.02 -28.07
CA ALA A 109 -2.11 12.00 -27.93
C ALA A 109 -2.39 12.40 -26.46
N ALA A 110 -2.17 11.51 -25.50
CA ALA A 110 -2.41 11.76 -24.08
C ALA A 110 -1.28 12.50 -23.36
N VAL A 111 -0.03 12.42 -23.85
CA VAL A 111 1.09 13.17 -23.26
C VAL A 111 0.85 14.69 -23.39
N PRO A 112 1.01 15.48 -22.31
CA PRO A 112 0.77 16.92 -22.37
C PRO A 112 1.60 17.63 -23.44
N LYS A 113 0.97 18.50 -24.23
CA LYS A 113 1.66 19.26 -25.30
C LYS A 113 2.79 20.16 -24.78
N GLY A 114 2.73 20.56 -23.51
CA GLY A 114 3.77 21.37 -22.83
C GLY A 114 5.04 20.60 -22.43
N SER A 115 5.07 19.27 -22.54
CA SER A 115 6.20 18.42 -22.15
C SER A 115 6.91 17.74 -23.34
N CYS A 116 6.80 18.33 -24.53
CA CYS A 116 7.36 17.82 -25.80
C CYS A 116 6.91 16.37 -26.10
N PRO A 117 5.64 16.16 -26.51
CA PRO A 117 5.09 14.83 -26.70
C PRO A 117 5.89 14.02 -27.73
N PRO A 118 6.10 12.72 -27.50
CA PRO A 118 6.79 11.86 -28.44
C PRO A 118 5.95 11.61 -29.70
N THR A 119 6.61 11.37 -30.84
CA THR A 119 5.91 10.86 -32.02
C THR A 119 5.48 9.40 -31.80
N MET A 120 4.48 8.92 -32.55
CA MET A 120 4.01 7.53 -32.47
C MET A 120 5.15 6.51 -32.65
N ALA A 121 6.13 6.80 -33.52
CA ALA A 121 7.31 5.95 -33.73
C ALA A 121 8.27 5.96 -32.52
N GLN A 122 8.35 7.07 -31.78
CA GLN A 122 9.19 7.18 -30.59
C GLN A 122 8.59 6.49 -29.36
N VAL A 123 7.26 6.36 -29.27
CA VAL A 123 6.58 5.73 -28.11
C VAL A 123 7.12 4.32 -27.83
N GLY A 124 7.25 3.47 -28.86
CA GLY A 124 7.80 2.12 -28.69
C GLY A 124 9.22 2.10 -28.13
N VAL A 125 10.10 3.01 -28.59
CA VAL A 125 11.48 3.14 -28.10
C VAL A 125 11.51 3.67 -26.66
N ILE A 126 10.63 4.61 -26.32
CA ILE A 126 10.51 5.14 -24.95
C ILE A 126 10.03 4.03 -24.00
N ILE A 127 9.03 3.25 -24.39
CA ILE A 127 8.52 2.13 -23.60
C ILE A 127 9.57 1.03 -23.45
N ALA A 128 10.33 0.70 -24.50
CA ALA A 128 11.46 -0.24 -24.39
C ALA A 128 12.50 0.21 -23.35
N ASN A 129 12.87 1.50 -23.36
CA ASN A 129 13.77 2.08 -22.35
C ASN A 129 13.16 2.12 -20.94
N ILE A 130 11.83 2.29 -20.81
CA ILE A 130 11.14 2.19 -19.52
C ILE A 130 11.17 0.72 -19.03
N ARG A 131 10.96 -0.26 -19.92
CA ARG A 131 11.01 -1.69 -19.60
C ARG A 131 12.39 -2.16 -19.14
N ASP A 132 13.45 -1.70 -19.81
CA ASP A 132 14.83 -1.95 -19.38
C ASP A 132 15.11 -1.39 -17.98
N LYS A 133 14.69 -0.13 -17.75
CA LYS A 133 14.89 0.55 -16.47
C LYS A 133 14.08 -0.05 -15.31
N LEU A 134 12.81 -0.35 -15.51
CA LEU A 134 11.88 -0.77 -14.45
C LEU A 134 11.76 -2.29 -14.30
N GLY A 135 11.97 -3.06 -15.38
CA GLY A 135 11.72 -4.49 -15.47
C GLY A 135 10.66 -4.82 -16.53
N THR A 136 10.96 -5.79 -17.39
CA THR A 136 10.11 -6.20 -18.53
C THR A 136 8.76 -6.80 -18.13
N HIS A 137 8.64 -7.28 -16.87
CA HIS A 137 7.41 -7.79 -16.27
C HIS A 137 6.44 -6.65 -15.86
N ARG A 138 6.95 -5.46 -15.52
CA ARG A 138 6.12 -4.35 -14.99
C ARG A 138 5.36 -3.57 -16.07
N VAL A 139 5.83 -3.64 -17.32
CA VAL A 139 5.11 -3.12 -18.49
C VAL A 139 4.92 -4.27 -19.47
N LEU A 140 3.69 -4.72 -19.61
CA LEU A 140 3.29 -5.81 -20.48
C LEU A 140 3.00 -5.28 -21.90
N THR A 141 2.93 -6.20 -22.86
CA THR A 141 2.76 -5.89 -24.28
C THR A 141 1.88 -6.95 -24.93
N GLY A 142 1.04 -6.55 -25.88
CA GLY A 142 0.14 -7.45 -26.60
C GLY A 142 -0.56 -6.75 -27.77
N ALA A 143 -1.56 -7.41 -28.36
CA ALA A 143 -2.28 -6.88 -29.53
C ALA A 143 -2.98 -5.52 -29.28
N GLY A 144 -3.27 -5.18 -28.02
CA GLY A 144 -3.82 -3.88 -27.62
C GLY A 144 -2.79 -2.76 -27.36
N GLY A 145 -1.48 -3.02 -27.51
CA GLY A 145 -0.41 -2.10 -27.13
C GLY A 145 0.22 -2.47 -25.79
N TRP A 146 0.46 -1.48 -24.91
CA TRP A 146 1.18 -1.65 -23.64
C TRP A 146 0.35 -1.24 -22.43
N TRP A 147 0.55 -1.93 -21.31
CA TRP A 147 -0.07 -1.60 -20.03
C TRP A 147 0.86 -1.95 -18.88
N LEU A 148 0.58 -1.42 -17.69
CA LEU A 148 1.32 -1.76 -16.48
C LEU A 148 0.72 -3.01 -15.83
N ASP A 149 1.58 -3.91 -15.36
CA ASP A 149 1.13 -5.02 -14.53
C ASP A 149 0.70 -4.53 -13.14
N ALA A 150 -0.42 -5.06 -12.65
CA ALA A 150 -0.96 -4.80 -11.32
C ALA A 150 -0.58 -5.90 -10.31
N SER A 151 0.00 -7.02 -10.75
CA SER A 151 0.27 -8.20 -9.94
C SER A 151 1.11 -7.88 -8.69
N ASP A 152 2.11 -7.01 -8.82
CA ASP A 152 2.96 -6.51 -7.71
C ASP A 152 2.22 -5.60 -6.71
N ALA A 153 1.00 -5.12 -7.05
CA ALA A 153 0.12 -4.36 -6.17
C ALA A 153 -0.95 -5.22 -5.48
N SER A 154 -1.01 -6.52 -5.77
CA SER A 154 -1.91 -7.49 -5.12
C SER A 154 -1.36 -7.93 -3.76
N CYS A 155 -0.04 -8.10 -3.67
CA CYS A 155 0.64 -8.62 -2.49
C CYS A 155 1.25 -7.49 -1.65
N PRO A 156 1.10 -7.51 -0.31
CA PRO A 156 1.84 -6.61 0.54
C PRO A 156 3.35 -6.89 0.42
N PRO A 157 4.23 -5.87 0.48
CA PRO A 157 5.67 -6.10 0.55
C PRO A 157 6.01 -7.00 1.76
N ALA A 158 6.91 -7.96 1.56
CA ALA A 158 7.41 -8.84 2.63
C ALA A 158 8.36 -8.08 3.57
N TRP A 159 7.79 -7.15 4.34
CA TRP A 159 8.50 -6.29 5.28
C TRP A 159 8.78 -7.03 6.60
N PRO A 160 10.05 -7.27 6.96
CA PRO A 160 10.38 -7.90 8.23
C PRO A 160 9.98 -6.99 9.39
N GLY A 161 9.01 -7.46 10.19
CA GLY A 161 8.43 -6.69 11.30
C GLY A 161 7.30 -5.73 10.91
N ALA A 162 6.63 -5.92 9.77
CA ALA A 162 5.36 -5.24 9.52
C ALA A 162 4.20 -5.81 10.34
N ILE A 163 3.22 -4.97 10.65
CA ILE A 163 1.93 -5.36 11.23
C ILE A 163 0.80 -5.07 10.25
N SER A 164 -0.26 -5.87 10.25
CA SER A 164 -1.38 -5.68 9.33
C SER A 164 -2.76 -5.91 9.95
N PHE A 165 -3.76 -5.24 9.39
CA PHE A 165 -5.18 -5.46 9.66
C PHE A 165 -6.08 -4.81 8.59
N GLY A 166 -7.09 -5.53 8.11
CA GLY A 166 -8.12 -5.00 7.22
C GLY A 166 -7.61 -4.63 5.83
N GLY A 167 -6.57 -5.31 5.34
CA GLY A 167 -5.82 -4.92 4.15
C GLY A 167 -4.97 -3.66 4.32
N ILE A 168 -4.63 -3.27 5.55
CA ILE A 168 -3.69 -2.16 5.84
C ILE A 168 -2.43 -2.77 6.43
N HIS A 169 -1.26 -2.52 5.83
CA HIS A 169 0.03 -3.10 6.20
C HIS A 169 1.03 -2.01 6.52
N LEU A 170 1.62 -2.03 7.71
CA LEU A 170 2.46 -0.96 8.27
C LEU A 170 3.88 -1.47 8.56
N ASP A 171 4.87 -0.89 7.87
CA ASP A 171 6.29 -1.14 8.09
C ASP A 171 6.77 -0.43 9.37
N LEU A 172 7.05 -1.19 10.45
CA LEU A 172 7.40 -0.61 11.74
C LEU A 172 8.70 0.22 11.70
N PRO A 173 9.82 -0.22 11.08
CA PRO A 173 11.06 0.55 11.04
C PRO A 173 10.98 1.81 10.18
N ARG A 174 10.32 1.75 9.01
CA ARG A 174 10.34 2.86 8.02
C ARG A 174 9.13 3.80 8.12
N ARG A 175 8.09 3.43 8.87
CA ARG A 175 6.82 4.18 9.00
C ARG A 175 6.14 4.36 7.64
N GLN A 176 6.23 3.33 6.82
CA GLN A 176 5.60 3.25 5.50
C GLN A 176 4.35 2.38 5.60
N LEU A 177 3.36 2.72 4.81
CA LEU A 177 2.07 2.06 4.80
C LEU A 177 1.70 1.63 3.39
N TRP A 178 1.19 0.41 3.27
CA TRP A 178 0.59 -0.14 2.07
C TRP A 178 -0.87 -0.53 2.37
N VAL A 179 -1.76 -0.41 1.39
CA VAL A 179 -3.20 -0.68 1.56
C VAL A 179 -3.70 -1.52 0.38
N SER A 180 -4.28 -2.69 0.65
CA SER A 180 -4.76 -3.66 -0.34
C SER A 180 -5.76 -3.05 -1.32
N GLY A 181 -5.44 -3.13 -2.62
CA GLY A 181 -6.24 -2.51 -3.69
C GLY A 181 -5.99 -1.01 -3.88
N ARG A 182 -5.16 -0.38 -3.04
CA ARG A 182 -4.64 0.97 -3.27
C ARG A 182 -3.21 0.85 -3.79
N ARG A 183 -3.02 1.25 -5.05
CA ARG A 183 -1.79 1.00 -5.83
C ARG A 183 -0.59 1.90 -5.44
N SER A 184 -0.54 2.39 -4.19
CA SER A 184 0.41 3.43 -3.74
C SER A 184 0.84 3.27 -2.28
N MET A 185 2.12 3.51 -2.02
CA MET A 185 2.70 3.48 -0.68
C MET A 185 2.62 4.87 -0.01
N ILE A 186 2.22 4.90 1.25
CA ILE A 186 1.96 6.13 2.01
C ILE A 186 3.01 6.26 3.12
N ARG A 187 3.88 7.28 3.04
CA ARG A 187 4.82 7.59 4.13
C ARG A 187 4.12 8.39 5.23
N LEU A 188 4.13 7.89 6.47
CA LEU A 188 3.47 8.52 7.61
C LEU A 188 4.43 9.42 8.40
N GLY A 189 3.91 10.52 8.94
CA GLY A 189 4.56 11.27 10.01
C GLY A 189 4.58 10.46 11.31
N TRP A 190 5.42 10.84 12.28
CA TRP A 190 5.55 10.12 13.56
C TRP A 190 4.22 9.90 14.29
N GLN A 191 3.40 10.95 14.39
CA GLN A 191 2.11 10.88 15.08
C GLN A 191 1.06 10.06 14.30
N GLU A 192 1.02 10.20 12.98
CA GLU A 192 0.14 9.39 12.11
C GLU A 192 0.50 7.90 12.19
N TYR A 193 1.79 7.57 12.16
CA TYR A 193 2.32 6.22 12.35
C TYR A 193 1.90 5.63 13.69
N LEU A 194 2.08 6.36 14.79
CA LEU A 194 1.76 5.87 16.13
C LEU A 194 0.25 5.68 16.35
N VAL A 195 -0.58 6.61 15.86
CA VAL A 195 -2.05 6.46 15.91
C VAL A 195 -2.49 5.26 15.08
N LEU A 196 -1.97 5.11 13.86
CA LEU A 196 -2.37 3.98 13.01
C LEU A 196 -1.86 2.64 13.55
N ARG A 197 -0.65 2.60 14.11
CA ARG A 197 -0.09 1.44 14.81
C ARG A 197 -1.01 0.99 15.94
N ALA A 198 -1.42 1.91 16.82
CA ALA A 198 -2.34 1.59 17.92
C ALA A 198 -3.71 1.06 17.45
N LEU A 199 -4.17 1.48 16.26
CA LEU A 199 -5.40 0.99 15.64
C LEU A 199 -5.24 -0.36 14.93
N ILE A 200 -4.07 -0.67 14.34
CA ILE A 200 -3.75 -1.99 13.78
C ILE A 200 -3.54 -3.00 14.90
N GLU A 201 -2.81 -2.65 15.97
CA GLU A 201 -2.63 -3.47 17.17
C GLU A 201 -3.96 -3.73 17.89
N ALA A 202 -4.96 -2.85 17.73
CA ALA A 202 -6.32 -3.08 18.20
C ALA A 202 -7.15 -4.05 17.34
N GLN A 203 -6.67 -4.48 16.16
CA GLN A 203 -7.28 -5.52 15.33
C GLN A 203 -8.80 -5.34 15.10
N GLY A 204 -9.22 -4.11 14.79
CA GLY A 204 -10.63 -3.77 14.54
C GLY A 204 -11.46 -3.40 15.77
N MET A 205 -10.87 -3.42 16.97
CA MET A 205 -11.50 -2.91 18.19
C MET A 205 -11.48 -1.38 18.25
N PRO A 206 -12.56 -0.70 18.69
CA PRO A 206 -12.53 0.74 18.92
C PRO A 206 -11.58 1.10 20.06
N ARG A 207 -10.64 2.00 19.77
CA ARG A 207 -9.75 2.62 20.76
C ARG A 207 -10.24 4.00 21.15
N GLY A 208 -10.28 4.26 22.45
CA GLY A 208 -10.62 5.56 23.00
C GLY A 208 -9.52 6.59 22.68
N ARG A 209 -9.91 7.86 22.56
CA ARG A 209 -8.97 8.98 22.33
C ARG A 209 -7.80 8.98 23.32
N ASP A 210 -8.11 8.81 24.59
CA ASP A 210 -7.13 8.91 25.67
C ASP A 210 -6.29 7.62 25.77
N GLU A 211 -6.83 6.47 25.36
CA GLU A 211 -6.07 5.22 25.21
C GLU A 211 -5.01 5.32 24.11
N ILE A 212 -5.37 5.83 22.93
CA ILE A 212 -4.43 6.07 21.83
C ILE A 212 -3.38 7.10 22.26
N TRP A 213 -3.79 8.15 22.98
CA TRP A 213 -2.85 9.15 23.48
C TRP A 213 -1.85 8.55 24.48
N LEU A 214 -2.31 7.68 25.38
CA LEU A 214 -1.47 7.00 26.38
C LEU A 214 -0.54 5.94 25.78
N SER A 215 -0.95 5.24 24.71
CA SER A 215 -0.10 4.24 24.03
C SER A 215 1.07 4.87 23.24
N MET A 216 1.03 6.19 22.98
CA MET A 216 2.13 6.90 22.32
C MET A 216 3.29 7.17 23.29
N PRO A 217 4.56 6.93 22.88
CA PRO A 217 5.74 7.36 23.64
C PRO A 217 5.70 8.85 23.95
N ALA A 218 6.01 9.24 25.19
CA ALA A 218 5.88 10.63 25.67
C ALA A 218 6.59 11.65 24.77
N THR A 219 7.75 11.30 24.20
CA THR A 219 8.57 12.13 23.30
C THR A 219 7.94 12.40 21.92
N ALA A 220 6.99 11.58 21.48
CA ALA A 220 6.32 11.69 20.18
C ALA A 220 4.81 11.96 20.30
N ARG A 221 4.30 12.00 21.53
CA ARG A 221 2.88 12.20 21.85
C ARG A 221 2.44 13.63 21.50
N PRO A 222 1.26 13.83 20.92
CA PRO A 222 0.72 15.19 20.71
C PRO A 222 0.39 15.84 22.06
N ALA A 223 0.53 17.16 22.15
CA ALA A 223 0.45 17.91 23.41
C ALA A 223 -0.89 17.77 24.16
N ARG A 224 -1.98 17.41 23.48
CA ARG A 224 -3.30 17.17 24.08
C ARG A 224 -3.97 15.94 23.46
N PRO A 225 -4.73 15.13 24.23
CA PRO A 225 -5.46 13.99 23.68
C PRO A 225 -6.44 14.37 22.55
N SER A 226 -7.03 15.57 22.60
CA SER A 226 -7.91 16.09 21.53
C SER A 226 -7.26 16.11 20.14
N GLN A 227 -5.94 16.25 20.05
CA GLN A 227 -5.21 16.25 18.79
C GLN A 227 -5.18 14.88 18.10
N VAL A 228 -5.42 13.77 18.83
CA VAL A 228 -5.58 12.43 18.23
C VAL A 228 -6.72 12.43 17.21
N GLY A 229 -7.84 13.12 17.50
CA GLY A 229 -8.96 13.22 16.55
C GLY A 229 -8.59 13.94 15.25
N VAL A 230 -7.71 14.94 15.31
CA VAL A 230 -7.18 15.64 14.13
C VAL A 230 -6.25 14.72 13.32
N ILE A 231 -5.42 13.91 13.99
CA ILE A 231 -4.56 12.93 13.35
C ILE A 231 -5.40 11.83 12.67
N VAL A 232 -6.44 11.31 13.33
CA VAL A 232 -7.38 10.35 12.74
C VAL A 232 -8.14 10.95 11.55
N TYR A 233 -8.55 12.22 11.62
CA TYR A 233 -9.15 12.92 10.47
C TYR A 233 -8.19 12.99 9.27
N ARG A 234 -6.91 13.33 9.50
CA ARG A 234 -5.88 13.31 8.44
C ARG A 234 -5.66 11.90 7.90
N LEU A 235 -5.57 10.89 8.76
CA LEU A 235 -5.47 9.50 8.33
C LEU A 235 -6.65 9.09 7.45
N ARG A 236 -7.90 9.44 7.79
CA ARG A 236 -9.07 9.19 6.92
C ARG A 236 -8.93 9.83 5.54
N GLN A 237 -8.50 11.09 5.46
CA GLN A 237 -8.25 11.75 4.18
C GLN A 237 -7.13 11.04 3.37
N ARG A 238 -6.16 10.42 4.04
CA ARG A 238 -5.05 9.69 3.41
C ARG A 238 -5.37 8.24 3.06
N LEU A 239 -6.25 7.56 3.80
CA LEU A 239 -6.53 6.12 3.65
C LEU A 239 -7.83 5.84 2.89
N GLY A 240 -8.84 6.66 3.09
CA GLY A 240 -10.25 6.33 2.87
C GLY A 240 -11.06 6.66 4.12
N ARG A 241 -12.28 7.19 3.95
CA ARG A 241 -13.16 7.54 5.08
C ARG A 241 -13.76 6.29 5.72
N GLU A 242 -13.95 5.26 4.90
CA GLU A 242 -14.37 3.91 5.23
C GLU A 242 -13.31 3.09 5.97
N SER A 243 -12.01 3.40 5.82
CA SER A 243 -10.94 2.61 6.43
C SER A 243 -10.84 2.76 7.95
N ILE A 244 -11.23 3.92 8.50
CA ILE A 244 -11.29 4.17 9.95
C ILE A 244 -12.73 4.56 10.31
N LEU A 245 -13.44 3.74 11.09
CA LEU A 245 -14.80 3.99 11.56
C LEU A 245 -14.80 4.75 12.88
N THR A 246 -15.81 5.59 13.12
CA THR A 246 -16.07 6.20 14.44
C THR A 246 -17.18 5.40 15.09
N ASP A 247 -16.94 4.77 16.24
CA ASP A 247 -18.04 4.20 17.02
C ASP A 247 -18.64 5.30 17.91
N GLY A 248 -19.69 5.94 17.39
CA GLY A 248 -20.40 7.04 18.04
C GLY A 248 -21.49 6.58 18.98
N GLY A 249 -21.26 6.66 20.29
CA GLY A 249 -22.23 6.27 21.33
C GLY A 249 -22.08 7.06 22.64
N GLY A 250 -22.48 8.34 22.64
CA GLY A 250 -22.85 9.11 23.83
C GLY A 250 -21.96 9.00 25.09
N GLY A 251 -20.77 9.60 25.05
CA GLY A 251 -19.92 9.81 26.24
C GLY A 251 -18.41 9.71 25.99
N GLY A 252 -18.00 8.90 25.03
CA GLY A 252 -16.58 8.70 24.70
C GLY A 252 -16.42 7.86 23.44
N GLY A 253 -16.62 8.47 22.27
CA GLY A 253 -16.48 7.78 20.99
C GLY A 253 -15.03 7.44 20.67
N GLY A 254 -14.79 6.19 20.25
CA GLY A 254 -13.49 5.70 19.81
C GLY A 254 -13.38 5.56 18.29
N TRP A 255 -12.20 5.14 17.84
CA TRP A 255 -11.92 4.83 16.43
C TRP A 255 -11.44 3.41 16.26
N ARG A 256 -11.84 2.74 15.18
CA ARG A 256 -11.33 1.42 14.77
C ARG A 256 -11.06 1.36 13.28
N LEU A 257 -10.25 0.40 12.85
CA LEU A 257 -10.11 0.06 11.44
C LEU A 257 -11.27 -0.81 10.97
N ALA A 258 -11.72 -0.59 9.74
CA ALA A 258 -12.62 -1.51 9.06
C ALA A 258 -11.85 -2.75 8.61
N GLY A 259 -12.24 -3.93 9.11
CA GLY A 259 -11.64 -5.19 8.68
C GLY A 259 -12.25 -5.68 7.37
N ARG A 260 -11.44 -5.84 6.31
CA ARG A 260 -11.79 -6.67 5.16
C ARG A 260 -11.82 -8.15 5.55
N THR A 261 -12.65 -8.91 4.85
CA THR A 261 -13.06 -10.28 5.20
C THR A 261 -11.95 -11.33 5.10
N GLU A 262 -10.84 -11.02 4.42
CA GLU A 262 -9.82 -11.97 3.98
C GLU A 262 -8.67 -12.18 5.01
N ASP A 263 -8.39 -11.20 5.89
CA ASP A 263 -7.35 -11.31 6.93
C ASP A 263 -7.69 -12.31 8.06
N ALA A 264 -8.84 -12.97 7.97
CA ALA A 264 -9.22 -14.08 8.84
C ALA A 264 -8.23 -15.25 8.76
N VAL A 265 -7.57 -15.47 7.61
CA VAL A 265 -6.76 -16.68 7.38
C VAL A 265 -5.31 -16.57 7.88
N LEU A 266 -4.69 -15.37 7.85
CA LEU A 266 -3.23 -15.24 8.04
C LEU A 266 -2.77 -14.78 9.45
N SER A 267 -3.65 -14.29 10.32
CA SER A 267 -3.28 -13.93 11.71
C SER A 267 -3.47 -15.12 12.69
N ALA A 268 -2.92 -16.28 12.33
CA ALA A 268 -2.89 -17.47 13.18
C ALA A 268 -1.75 -17.43 14.23
N ALA A 269 -0.75 -16.57 14.03
CA ALA A 269 0.44 -16.45 14.89
C ALA A 269 0.32 -15.39 16.02
N ALA A 270 -0.83 -14.72 16.15
CA ALA A 270 -1.02 -13.72 17.20
C ALA A 270 -1.33 -14.41 18.54
N SER A 271 -0.33 -14.50 19.43
CA SER A 271 -0.40 -15.09 20.79
C SER A 271 -1.38 -14.41 21.76
N ASN A 272 -2.24 -13.51 21.28
CA ASN A 272 -3.16 -12.66 22.04
C ASN A 272 -4.63 -12.85 21.63
N VAL A 273 -4.95 -13.93 20.89
CA VAL A 273 -6.31 -14.19 20.36
C VAL A 273 -7.02 -15.26 21.20
N LEU A 274 -8.29 -14.99 21.55
CA LEU A 274 -9.20 -15.98 22.12
C LEU A 274 -9.71 -16.92 21.02
N LEU A 275 -9.54 -18.23 21.19
CA LEU A 275 -9.89 -19.24 20.20
C LEU A 275 -11.10 -20.05 20.68
N LEU A 276 -12.24 -19.94 20.00
CA LEU A 276 -13.43 -20.76 20.26
C LEU A 276 -13.48 -21.93 19.29
N ASP A 277 -13.46 -23.16 19.83
CA ASP A 277 -13.86 -24.37 19.11
C ASP A 277 -15.37 -24.59 19.36
N PRO A 278 -16.22 -24.45 18.33
CA PRO A 278 -17.67 -24.62 18.46
C PRO A 278 -18.09 -26.09 18.57
N ALA A 279 -17.28 -27.03 18.06
CA ALA A 279 -17.59 -28.46 18.09
C ALA A 279 -17.33 -29.04 19.49
N THR A 280 -16.17 -28.76 20.08
CA THR A 280 -15.87 -29.20 21.46
C THR A 280 -16.45 -28.27 22.53
N ARG A 281 -16.88 -27.05 22.13
CA ARG A 281 -17.35 -25.96 23.01
C ARG A 281 -16.27 -25.52 24.02
N ARG A 282 -15.02 -25.45 23.56
CA ARG A 282 -13.87 -25.08 24.39
C ARG A 282 -13.28 -23.77 23.92
N VAL A 283 -12.76 -22.99 24.86
CA VAL A 283 -12.08 -21.72 24.58
C VAL A 283 -10.61 -21.79 24.98
N GLY A 284 -9.72 -21.63 24.01
CA GLY A 284 -8.32 -21.28 24.26
C GLY A 284 -8.20 -19.80 24.63
N LEU A 285 -7.48 -19.50 25.72
CA LEU A 285 -7.16 -18.14 26.14
C LEU A 285 -5.66 -17.89 25.94
N PRO A 286 -5.25 -16.70 25.47
CA PRO A 286 -3.85 -16.40 25.20
C PRO A 286 -2.96 -16.48 26.45
N SER A 287 -3.53 -16.23 27.63
CA SER A 287 -2.85 -16.28 28.93
C SER A 287 -2.87 -17.65 29.62
N ARG A 288 -3.46 -18.70 29.02
CA ARG A 288 -3.73 -19.97 29.70
C ARG A 288 -3.56 -21.18 28.80
N ALA A 289 -2.65 -22.08 29.16
CA ALA A 289 -2.39 -23.34 28.46
C ALA A 289 -3.57 -24.35 28.49
N THR A 290 -4.54 -24.18 29.39
CA THR A 290 -5.72 -25.06 29.51
C THR A 290 -6.98 -24.42 28.94
N SER A 291 -7.64 -25.12 28.00
CA SER A 291 -8.87 -24.65 27.36
C SER A 291 -10.09 -24.76 28.28
N VAL A 292 -10.89 -23.68 28.31
CA VAL A 292 -12.03 -23.50 29.23
C VAL A 292 -13.32 -24.08 28.62
N PRO A 293 -14.03 -25.00 29.30
CA PRO A 293 -15.26 -25.58 28.77
C PRO A 293 -16.46 -24.64 28.92
N LEU A 294 -17.24 -24.52 27.84
CA LEU A 294 -18.48 -23.75 27.77
C LEU A 294 -19.70 -24.66 27.66
N SER A 295 -20.80 -24.22 28.24
CA SER A 295 -22.14 -24.76 27.97
C SER A 295 -22.62 -24.35 26.56
N PRO A 296 -23.64 -25.02 25.99
CA PRO A 296 -24.15 -24.68 24.65
C PRO A 296 -24.54 -23.21 24.48
N GLN A 297 -25.22 -22.64 25.49
CA GLN A 297 -25.67 -21.24 25.48
C GLN A 297 -24.49 -20.26 25.58
N GLU A 298 -23.46 -20.59 26.38
CA GLU A 298 -22.25 -19.79 26.52
C GLU A 298 -21.42 -19.80 25.22
N ALA A 299 -21.23 -20.97 24.59
CA ALA A 299 -20.50 -21.10 23.34
C ALA A 299 -21.19 -20.31 22.20
N ALA A 300 -22.51 -20.47 22.05
CA ALA A 300 -23.27 -19.75 21.03
C ALA A 300 -23.33 -18.23 21.28
N THR A 301 -23.49 -17.80 22.54
CA THR A 301 -23.43 -16.38 22.91
C THR A 301 -22.04 -15.79 22.62
N LEU A 302 -20.97 -16.53 22.91
CA LEU A 302 -19.61 -16.10 22.62
C LEU A 302 -19.34 -16.04 21.12
N GLN A 303 -19.80 -17.03 20.35
CA GLN A 303 -19.70 -17.03 18.89
C GLN A 303 -20.35 -15.77 18.28
N VAL A 304 -21.57 -15.42 18.70
CA VAL A 304 -22.25 -14.19 18.26
C VAL A 304 -21.43 -12.93 18.60
N LEU A 305 -20.76 -12.89 19.75
CA LEU A 305 -19.88 -11.77 20.12
C LEU A 305 -18.55 -11.74 19.33
N ILE A 306 -18.05 -12.90 18.88
CA ILE A 306 -16.88 -13.02 17.98
C ILE A 306 -17.27 -12.51 16.58
N GLU A 307 -18.41 -12.97 16.06
CA GLU A 307 -18.95 -12.57 14.77
C GLU A 307 -19.29 -11.07 14.71
N ALA A 308 -19.66 -10.47 15.84
CA ALA A 308 -19.85 -9.03 16.00
C ALA A 308 -18.56 -8.20 15.88
N ARG A 309 -17.36 -8.81 15.92
CA ARG A 309 -16.05 -8.16 15.71
C ARG A 309 -15.89 -6.86 16.52
N GLY A 310 -16.18 -6.94 17.82
CA GLY A 310 -16.06 -5.81 18.74
C GLY A 310 -17.21 -4.78 18.71
N VAL A 311 -18.24 -4.98 17.89
CA VAL A 311 -19.48 -4.19 17.97
C VAL A 311 -20.20 -4.53 19.28
N ALA A 312 -20.59 -3.49 20.03
CA ALA A 312 -21.44 -3.66 21.21
C ALA A 312 -22.84 -4.13 20.80
N LEU A 313 -23.18 -5.37 21.14
CA LEU A 313 -24.50 -5.95 20.89
C LEU A 313 -25.39 -5.81 22.13
N SER A 314 -26.64 -5.38 21.93
CA SER A 314 -27.63 -5.38 23.00
C SER A 314 -28.11 -6.78 23.32
N ALA A 315 -28.78 -6.93 24.46
CA ALA A 315 -29.41 -8.20 24.86
C ALA A 315 -30.42 -8.73 23.85
N ARG A 316 -31.07 -7.86 23.07
CA ARG A 316 -31.97 -8.26 21.97
C ARG A 316 -31.19 -8.76 20.77
N ASP A 317 -30.11 -8.08 20.39
CA ASP A 317 -29.31 -8.43 19.22
C ASP A 317 -28.58 -9.77 19.41
N VAL A 318 -27.98 -9.98 20.59
CA VAL A 318 -27.37 -11.27 20.94
C VAL A 318 -28.42 -12.39 20.91
N PHE A 319 -29.58 -12.19 21.53
CA PHE A 319 -30.67 -13.17 21.53
C PHE A 319 -31.17 -13.49 20.12
N ALA A 320 -31.36 -12.48 19.27
CA ALA A 320 -31.85 -12.64 17.90
C ALA A 320 -30.88 -13.43 17.02
N ASN A 321 -29.57 -13.17 17.14
CA ASN A 321 -28.53 -13.83 16.36
C ASN A 321 -28.08 -15.18 16.95
N THR A 322 -28.44 -15.52 18.20
CA THR A 322 -28.14 -16.85 18.75
C THR A 322 -29.03 -17.92 18.10
N PRO A 323 -28.50 -19.06 17.62
CA PRO A 323 -29.29 -20.16 17.05
C PRO A 323 -30.40 -20.65 17.99
N THR A 324 -31.59 -20.90 17.45
CA THR A 324 -32.82 -21.19 18.22
C THR A 324 -32.69 -22.40 19.15
N THR A 325 -31.96 -23.44 18.73
CA THR A 325 -31.72 -24.67 19.49
C THR A 325 -30.91 -24.49 20.78
N VAL A 326 -30.11 -23.42 20.86
CA VAL A 326 -29.22 -23.11 21.99
C VAL A 326 -29.41 -21.68 22.50
N ARG A 327 -30.55 -21.05 22.18
CA ARG A 327 -30.88 -19.68 22.56
C ARG A 327 -31.12 -19.56 24.07
N PRO A 328 -30.67 -18.48 24.73
CA PRO A 328 -31.12 -18.14 26.09
C PRO A 328 -32.65 -18.03 26.15
N LYS A 329 -33.27 -18.32 27.31
CA LYS A 329 -34.75 -18.34 27.45
C LYS A 329 -35.44 -17.00 27.14
N SER A 330 -34.71 -15.89 27.22
CA SER A 330 -35.19 -14.54 26.95
C SER A 330 -34.01 -13.62 26.61
N PRO A 331 -34.26 -12.42 26.03
CA PRO A 331 -33.22 -11.40 25.92
C PRO A 331 -32.59 -11.05 27.27
N SER A 332 -33.38 -10.94 28.35
CA SER A 332 -32.84 -10.66 29.70
C SER A 332 -31.88 -11.75 30.21
N ALA A 333 -32.11 -13.02 29.87
CA ALA A 333 -31.24 -14.13 30.25
C ALA A 333 -29.84 -14.08 29.59
N VAL A 334 -29.66 -13.32 28.49
CA VAL A 334 -28.33 -13.07 27.90
C VAL A 334 -27.38 -12.46 28.93
N SER A 335 -27.85 -11.55 29.78
CA SER A 335 -27.01 -10.90 30.81
C SER A 335 -26.40 -11.91 31.79
N THR A 336 -27.16 -12.94 32.16
CA THR A 336 -26.70 -14.06 33.01
C THR A 336 -25.66 -14.92 32.29
N VAL A 337 -25.86 -15.22 31.00
CA VAL A 337 -24.89 -16.01 30.20
C VAL A 337 -23.58 -15.23 30.03
N VAL A 338 -23.65 -13.93 29.70
CA VAL A 338 -22.47 -13.06 29.61
C VAL A 338 -21.75 -12.95 30.95
N SER A 339 -22.49 -12.87 32.07
CA SER A 339 -21.89 -12.83 33.42
C SER A 339 -21.14 -14.12 33.76
N ARG A 340 -21.64 -15.29 33.30
CA ARG A 340 -20.93 -16.57 33.45
C ARG A 340 -19.71 -16.65 32.54
N LEU A 341 -19.81 -16.20 31.29
CA LEU A 341 -18.67 -16.08 30.38
C LEU A 341 -17.56 -15.20 30.99
N ARG A 342 -17.89 -14.03 31.53
CA ARG A 342 -16.91 -13.15 32.23
C ARG A 342 -16.24 -13.83 33.42
N ARG A 343 -16.97 -14.64 34.19
CA ARG A 343 -16.40 -15.43 35.30
C ARG A 343 -15.47 -16.54 34.81
N LYS A 344 -15.74 -17.14 33.65
CA LYS A 344 -14.94 -18.24 33.06
C LYS A 344 -13.70 -17.77 32.32
N LEU A 345 -13.83 -16.69 31.55
CA LEU A 345 -12.78 -16.16 30.69
C LEU A 345 -11.89 -15.15 31.43
N GLY A 346 -12.51 -14.30 32.25
CA GLY A 346 -11.89 -13.14 32.90
C GLY A 346 -12.69 -11.86 32.61
N PRO A 347 -12.67 -10.86 33.51
CA PRO A 347 -13.48 -9.65 33.37
C PRO A 347 -13.07 -8.77 32.19
N ASP A 348 -11.80 -8.89 31.75
CA ASP A 348 -11.16 -8.07 30.72
C ASP A 348 -11.44 -8.57 29.29
N HIS A 349 -11.97 -9.78 29.13
CA HIS A 349 -12.24 -10.37 27.82
C HIS A 349 -13.61 -9.99 27.24
N ILE A 350 -14.62 -9.72 28.08
CA ILE A 350 -15.93 -9.21 27.64
C ILE A 350 -16.22 -7.91 28.38
N TRP A 351 -16.30 -6.82 27.64
CA TRP A 351 -16.56 -5.48 28.14
C TRP A 351 -18.05 -5.18 28.13
N THR A 352 -18.48 -4.21 28.93
CA THR A 352 -19.88 -3.83 29.11
C THR A 352 -20.01 -2.32 29.00
N GLY A 353 -21.05 -1.84 28.32
CA GLY A 353 -21.35 -0.43 28.19
C GLY A 353 -22.82 -0.19 27.87
N ARG A 354 -23.20 1.08 27.65
CA ARG A 354 -24.61 1.49 27.50
C ARG A 354 -25.36 0.83 26.33
N ARG A 355 -24.66 0.31 25.32
CA ARG A 355 -25.25 -0.42 24.18
C ARG A 355 -25.25 -1.95 24.33
N GLY A 356 -24.70 -2.48 25.43
CA GLY A 356 -24.59 -3.92 25.68
C GLY A 356 -23.14 -4.37 25.79
N TRP A 357 -22.80 -5.50 25.16
CA TRP A 357 -21.54 -6.22 25.38
C TRP A 357 -20.74 -6.39 24.10
N TRP A 358 -19.41 -6.40 24.24
CA TRP A 358 -18.46 -6.71 23.17
C TRP A 358 -17.23 -7.42 23.76
N LEU A 359 -16.45 -8.10 22.92
CA LEU A 359 -15.19 -8.70 23.34
C LEU A 359 -14.12 -7.62 23.42
N GLY A 360 -13.40 -7.52 24.54
CA GLY A 360 -12.26 -6.60 24.73
C GLY A 360 -10.92 -7.16 24.21
N THR A 361 -10.90 -8.43 23.81
CA THR A 361 -9.74 -9.15 23.29
C THR A 361 -10.04 -9.64 21.88
N PRO A 362 -9.06 -9.61 20.94
CA PRO A 362 -9.21 -10.26 19.64
C PRO A 362 -9.65 -11.72 19.82
N ALA A 363 -10.60 -12.18 19.01
CA ALA A 363 -11.19 -13.50 19.15
C ALA A 363 -11.57 -14.09 17.79
N ARG A 364 -11.53 -15.41 17.67
CA ARG A 364 -11.79 -16.17 16.44
C ARG A 364 -12.52 -17.47 16.75
N VAL A 365 -13.43 -17.87 15.86
CA VAL A 365 -13.95 -19.24 15.79
C VAL A 365 -12.95 -20.06 14.98
N VAL A 366 -12.61 -21.25 15.46
CA VAL A 366 -11.63 -22.15 14.84
C VAL A 366 -12.29 -23.49 14.53
N GLY A 367 -11.73 -24.25 13.58
CA GLY A 367 -11.99 -25.69 13.49
C GLY A 367 -11.56 -26.44 14.76
N PRO A 368 -11.80 -27.76 14.85
CA PRO A 368 -11.52 -28.54 16.05
C PRO A 368 -10.08 -28.34 16.54
N ILE A 369 -9.94 -27.96 17.81
CA ILE A 369 -8.64 -27.82 18.46
C ILE A 369 -8.21 -29.21 18.92
N CYS A 370 -7.30 -29.83 18.16
CA CYS A 370 -6.64 -31.09 18.52
C CYS A 370 -5.77 -30.94 19.78
#